data_AF-A0A433CV55-F1
#
_entry.id   AF-A0A433CV55-F1
#
_cell.length_a   1.000
_cell.length_b   1.000
_cell.length_c   1.000
_cell.angle_alpha   90.00
_cell.angle_beta   90.00
_cell.angle_gamma   90.00
#
_symmetry.space_group_name_H-M   'P 1'
#
loop_
_entity.id
_entity.type
_entity.pdbx_description
1 polymer ?
#
loop_
_entity_poly.entity_id
_entity_poly.type
_entity_poly.pdbx_seq_one_letter_code
_entity_poly.pdbx_strand_id
1 'polypeptide(L)'
;MSTSEFVLKNHLHIKLWTQSSPILPFTDIPLSSSYRRYTIVLELFQPRGGRFLYGLLGAEVDINLENCEIILDLMNRNLENRLFQSDFLNELDEAKYGLPIEYATELQKFILEISNQMKFNDLYKINFCFAAHSDIGSNIKIFKLLALLILQYIQNSELTLDDLNQTQKFLDQNI
;
A
#
# COMPACT_ATOMS: atom_id res chain seq x y z
N MET A 1 -17.67 3.28 5.38
CA MET A 1 -16.28 2.85 5.14
C MET A 1 -16.34 1.40 4.67
N SER A 2 -15.70 1.06 3.55
CA SER A 2 -15.60 -0.34 3.11
C SER A 2 -14.22 -0.84 3.46
N THR A 3 -14.17 -1.79 4.39
CA THR A 3 -12.96 -2.48 4.82
C THR A 3 -13.11 -3.96 4.52
N SER A 4 -12.22 -4.49 3.71
CA SER A 4 -12.18 -5.93 3.40
C SER A 4 -10.95 -6.55 4.04
N GLU A 5 -11.13 -7.65 4.76
CA GLU A 5 -10.02 -8.41 5.34
C GLU A 5 -9.91 -9.77 4.65
N PHE A 6 -8.68 -10.10 4.26
CA PHE A 6 -8.34 -11.35 3.61
C PHE A 6 -7.35 -12.11 4.48
N VAL A 7 -7.64 -13.40 4.72
CA VAL A 7 -6.72 -14.33 5.38
C VAL A 7 -6.33 -15.40 4.38
N LEU A 8 -5.05 -15.42 4.02
CA LEU A 8 -4.49 -16.31 3.00
C LEU A 8 -3.70 -17.44 3.66
N LYS A 9 -3.08 -18.30 2.83
CA LYS A 9 -2.20 -19.37 3.32
C LYS A 9 -1.07 -18.80 4.20
N ASN A 10 -0.59 -19.62 5.13
CA ASN A 10 0.48 -19.26 6.07
C ASN A 10 0.13 -18.07 6.99
N HIS A 11 -1.15 -17.91 7.32
CA HIS A 11 -1.66 -16.83 8.17
C HIS A 11 -1.27 -15.43 7.67
N LEU A 12 -1.21 -15.22 6.35
CA LEU A 12 -1.05 -13.89 5.79
C LEU A 12 -2.38 -13.13 5.90
N HIS A 13 -2.39 -12.07 6.68
CA HIS A 13 -3.51 -11.16 6.85
C HIS A 13 -3.30 -9.91 6.00
N ILE A 14 -4.29 -9.55 5.20
CA ILE A 14 -4.30 -8.30 4.43
C ILE A 14 -5.61 -7.57 4.70
N LYS A 15 -5.51 -6.32 5.17
CA LYS A 15 -6.64 -5.39 5.27
C LYS A 15 -6.59 -4.41 4.11
N LEU A 16 -7.71 -4.23 3.44
CA LEU A 16 -7.92 -3.29 2.34
C LEU A 16 -8.95 -2.25 2.77
N TRP A 17 -8.56 -0.97 2.69
CA TRP A 17 -9.48 0.16 2.80
C TRP A 17 -9.62 0.82 1.43
N THR A 18 -10.87 0.99 1.00
CA THR A 18 -11.22 1.75 -0.21
C THR A 18 -12.04 2.97 0.19
N GLN A 19 -11.78 4.12 -0.44
CA GLN A 19 -12.48 5.40 -0.18
C GLN A 19 -12.33 5.91 1.27
N SER A 20 -11.35 5.40 2.02
CA SER A 20 -11.02 5.84 3.37
C SER A 20 -9.57 5.44 3.69
N SER A 21 -8.90 6.21 4.56
CA SER A 21 -7.53 5.92 5.02
C SER A 21 -7.50 5.79 6.54
N PRO A 22 -6.76 4.81 7.11
CA PRO A 22 -6.57 4.70 8.56
C PRO A 22 -5.60 5.77 9.12
N ILE A 23 -4.97 6.61 8.28
CA ILE A 23 -3.82 7.44 8.65
C ILE A 23 -4.12 8.92 9.03
N LEU A 24 -5.34 9.48 8.86
CA LEU A 24 -5.91 10.73 9.48
C LEU A 24 -7.07 11.30 8.61
N PRO A 25 -7.93 12.24 9.11
CA PRO A 25 -9.23 12.52 8.53
C PRO A 25 -9.13 13.38 7.27
N PHE A 26 -10.05 13.10 6.34
CA PHE A 26 -10.36 13.86 5.13
C PHE A 26 -10.01 15.35 5.21
N THR A 27 -9.13 15.81 4.33
CA THR A 27 -9.22 17.17 3.83
C THR A 27 -10.34 17.18 2.79
N ASP A 28 -11.47 17.82 3.13
CA ASP A 28 -12.59 18.06 2.23
C ASP A 28 -12.13 18.95 1.05
N ILE A 29 -11.59 18.34 0.01
CA ILE A 29 -11.39 18.98 -1.29
C ILE A 29 -12.71 18.80 -2.07
N PRO A 30 -13.29 19.87 -2.65
CA PRO A 30 -14.60 19.77 -3.30
C PRO A 30 -14.54 18.78 -4.48
N LEU A 31 -15.46 17.82 -4.50
CA LEU A 31 -15.69 16.96 -5.66
C LEU A 31 -16.21 17.79 -6.83
N SER A 32 -15.31 18.15 -7.75
CA SER A 32 -15.71 18.56 -9.10
C SER A 32 -16.24 17.33 -9.84
N SER A 33 -17.42 17.44 -10.45
CA SER A 33 -18.21 16.34 -10.99
C SER A 33 -17.58 15.54 -12.15
N SER A 34 -16.42 15.96 -12.68
CA SER A 34 -15.68 15.23 -13.72
C SER A 34 -14.54 14.35 -13.19
N TYR A 35 -14.04 14.63 -11.98
CA TYR A 35 -12.89 13.95 -11.39
C TYR A 35 -13.35 12.89 -10.39
N ARG A 36 -13.04 11.63 -10.68
CA ARG A 36 -13.19 10.56 -9.69
C ARG A 36 -11.87 10.43 -8.96
N ARG A 37 -11.87 10.79 -7.69
CA ARG A 37 -10.76 10.54 -6.76
C ARG A 37 -11.15 9.44 -5.81
N TYR A 38 -10.22 8.52 -5.54
CA TYR A 38 -10.41 7.50 -4.53
C TYR A 38 -9.08 7.16 -3.85
N THR A 39 -9.18 6.56 -2.67
CA THR A 39 -8.02 6.13 -1.88
C THR A 39 -8.04 4.62 -1.75
N ILE A 40 -6.86 4.01 -1.89
CA ILE A 40 -6.62 2.59 -1.61
C ILE A 40 -5.53 2.52 -0.54
N VAL A 41 -5.78 1.82 0.56
CA VAL A 41 -4.75 1.50 1.55
C VAL A 41 -4.75 0.00 1.78
N LEU A 42 -3.56 -0.59 1.83
CA LEU A 42 -3.33 -1.98 2.19
C LEU A 42 -2.42 -2.05 3.41
N GLU A 43 -2.81 -2.86 4.38
CA GLU A 43 -1.99 -3.25 5.52
C GLU A 43 -1.80 -4.77 5.48
N LEU A 44 -0.56 -5.21 5.66
CA LEU A 44 -0.17 -6.59 5.63
C LEU A 44 0.45 -6.98 6.96
N PHE A 45 0.03 -8.14 7.48
CA PHE A 45 0.62 -8.77 8.63
C PHE A 45 0.75 -10.28 8.41
N GLN A 46 1.91 -10.86 8.71
CA GLN A 46 2.10 -12.31 8.67
C GLN A 46 2.95 -12.79 9.86
N PRO A 47 2.41 -13.59 10.79
CA PRO A 47 3.22 -14.24 11.81
C PRO A 47 4.10 -15.33 11.18
N ARG A 48 5.36 -15.42 11.61
CA ARG A 48 6.36 -16.38 11.15
C ARG A 48 7.13 -16.97 12.34
N GLY A 49 6.45 -17.79 13.14
CA GLY A 49 7.03 -18.35 14.36
C GLY A 49 7.34 -17.24 15.37
N GLY A 50 8.61 -17.11 15.79
CA GLY A 50 9.08 -16.04 16.68
C GLY A 50 9.34 -14.69 16.00
N ARG A 51 8.96 -14.53 14.72
CA ARG A 51 9.07 -13.30 13.94
C ARG A 51 7.73 -12.97 13.28
N PHE A 52 7.63 -11.81 12.68
CA PHE A 52 6.48 -11.43 11.86
C PHE A 52 6.94 -10.57 10.67
N LEU A 53 6.07 -10.47 9.67
CA LEU A 53 6.19 -9.51 8.57
C LEU A 53 5.10 -8.46 8.72
N TYR A 54 5.44 -7.21 8.50
CA TYR A 54 4.50 -6.10 8.57
C TYR A 54 4.80 -5.01 7.53
N GLY A 55 3.74 -4.40 6.99
CA GLY A 55 3.85 -3.13 6.27
C GLY A 55 2.48 -2.57 5.93
N LEU A 56 2.39 -1.25 5.87
CA LEU A 56 1.23 -0.54 5.35
C LEU A 56 1.68 0.36 4.20
N LEU A 57 0.93 0.35 3.10
CA LEU A 57 1.12 1.24 1.97
C LEU A 57 -0.24 1.65 1.41
N GLY A 58 -0.36 2.88 0.94
CA GLY A 58 -1.57 3.34 0.28
C GLY A 58 -1.31 4.48 -0.68
N ALA A 59 -2.27 4.66 -1.58
CA ALA A 59 -2.23 5.66 -2.63
C ALA A 59 -3.57 6.37 -2.77
N GLU A 60 -3.49 7.63 -3.17
CA GLU A 60 -4.59 8.39 -3.72
C GLU A 60 -4.54 8.30 -5.24
N VAL A 61 -5.71 8.12 -5.86
CA VAL A 61 -5.83 7.90 -7.29
C VAL A 61 -6.86 8.87 -7.85
N ASP A 62 -6.42 9.69 -8.80
CA ASP A 62 -7.29 10.53 -9.62
C ASP A 62 -7.44 9.88 -11.01
N ILE A 63 -8.68 9.80 -11.50
CA ILE A 63 -9.04 9.23 -12.82
C ILE A 63 -9.50 10.36 -13.76
N ASN A 64 -9.45 10.10 -15.08
CA ASN A 64 -9.89 10.97 -16.18
C ASN A 64 -8.99 12.19 -16.38
N LEU A 65 -7.68 11.98 -16.31
CA LEU A 65 -6.70 13.04 -16.53
C LEU A 65 -6.27 13.11 -18.00
N GLU A 66 -5.64 14.23 -18.37
CA GLU A 66 -5.05 14.41 -19.69
C GLU A 66 -3.76 13.60 -19.88
N ASN A 67 -3.08 13.24 -18.77
CA ASN A 67 -1.82 12.48 -18.75
C ASN A 67 -1.76 11.52 -17.55
N CYS A 68 -1.01 10.43 -17.69
CA CYS A 68 -0.65 9.56 -16.56
C CYS A 68 0.49 10.16 -15.75
N GLU A 69 0.38 10.12 -14.42
CA GLU A 69 1.43 10.56 -13.50
C GLU A 69 1.51 9.61 -12.31
N ILE A 70 2.72 9.21 -11.90
CA ILE A 70 2.92 8.45 -10.66
C ILE A 70 3.84 9.28 -9.76
N ILE A 71 3.31 9.63 -8.59
CA ILE A 71 3.98 10.41 -7.55
C ILE A 71 4.20 9.51 -6.34
N LEU A 72 5.38 9.60 -5.75
CA LEU A 72 5.68 8.95 -4.48
C LEU A 72 5.99 10.03 -3.45
N ASP A 73 5.01 10.31 -2.59
CA ASP A 73 5.14 11.20 -1.43
C ASP A 73 5.17 10.37 -0.14
N LEU A 74 6.08 9.41 -0.11
CA LEU A 74 6.22 8.43 0.98
C LEU A 74 7.06 8.94 2.15
N MET A 75 7.56 10.17 2.04
CA MET A 75 8.42 10.83 3.01
C MET A 75 7.68 12.01 3.63
N ASN A 76 6.76 11.75 4.55
CA ASN A 76 6.18 12.83 5.32
C ASN A 76 7.07 13.20 6.50
N ARG A 77 8.02 14.13 6.26
CA ARG A 77 8.92 14.66 7.31
C ARG A 77 8.17 15.25 8.51
N ASN A 78 6.90 15.63 8.35
CA ASN A 78 6.08 16.16 9.46
C ASN A 78 5.52 15.06 10.39
N LEU A 79 5.56 13.79 9.97
CA LEU A 79 5.10 12.62 10.74
C LEU A 79 6.27 11.73 11.18
N GLU A 80 7.52 12.18 10.95
CA GLU A 80 8.73 11.47 11.34
C GLU A 80 8.68 11.17 12.85
N ASN A 81 8.82 9.89 13.22
CA ASN A 81 8.70 9.35 14.59
C ASN A 81 7.30 9.29 15.22
N ARG A 82 6.22 9.59 14.49
CA ARG A 82 4.88 9.30 14.99
C ARG A 82 4.59 7.80 14.88
N LEU A 83 3.96 7.26 15.91
CA LEU A 83 3.53 5.87 15.94
C LEU A 83 2.17 5.73 15.23
N PHE A 84 2.10 4.76 14.32
CA PHE A 84 0.87 4.27 13.74
C PHE A 84 0.34 3.12 14.60
N GLN A 85 -0.91 3.26 15.06
CA GLN A 85 -1.57 2.20 15.82
C GLN A 85 -2.20 1.20 14.86
N SER A 86 -1.57 0.03 14.78
CA SER A 86 -2.07 -1.12 14.02
C SER A 86 -2.68 -2.14 14.98
N ASP A 87 -3.91 -2.60 14.69
CA ASP A 87 -4.52 -3.71 15.43
C ASP A 87 -3.73 -5.02 15.29
N PHE A 88 -2.84 -5.13 14.30
CA PHE A 88 -2.00 -6.31 14.11
C PHE A 88 -0.76 -6.32 14.99
N LEU A 89 -0.22 -5.14 15.31
CA LEU A 89 1.09 -5.02 15.95
C LEU A 89 1.03 -4.92 17.47
N ASN A 90 -0.11 -4.55 18.06
CA ASN A 90 -0.40 -4.51 19.50
C ASN A 90 0.83 -4.62 20.42
N GLU A 91 1.14 -5.83 20.93
CA GLU A 91 2.22 -6.12 21.88
C GLU A 91 3.51 -6.66 21.23
N LEU A 92 3.52 -6.81 19.90
CA LEU A 92 4.63 -7.41 19.17
C LEU A 92 5.69 -6.38 18.77
N ASP A 93 5.28 -5.21 18.29
CA ASP A 93 6.17 -4.13 17.84
C ASP A 93 5.38 -2.82 17.65
N GLU A 94 6.10 -1.74 17.37
CA GLU A 94 5.53 -0.44 17.03
C GLU A 94 5.68 -0.16 15.52
N ALA A 95 4.61 0.32 14.88
CA ALA A 95 4.71 0.87 13.53
C ALA A 95 4.93 2.39 13.59
N LYS A 96 5.79 2.90 12.71
CA LYS A 96 6.08 4.31 12.50
C LYS A 96 5.52 4.75 11.15
N TYR A 97 5.03 5.98 11.08
CA TYR A 97 4.60 6.58 9.81
C TYR A 97 5.78 6.77 8.83
N GLY A 98 5.45 6.65 7.54
CA GLY A 98 6.40 6.80 6.45
C GLY A 98 7.23 5.54 6.19
N LEU A 99 8.22 5.69 5.31
CA LEU A 99 9.23 4.67 5.02
C LEU A 99 10.65 5.20 5.28
N PRO A 100 11.59 4.33 5.68
CA PRO A 100 13.01 4.63 5.59
C PRO A 100 13.39 5.07 4.16
N ILE A 101 14.35 6.00 4.06
CA ILE A 101 14.77 6.59 2.77
C ILE A 101 15.23 5.53 1.77
N GLU A 102 15.89 4.48 2.25
CA GLU A 102 16.38 3.35 1.46
C GLU A 102 15.20 2.60 0.83
N TYR A 103 14.15 2.36 1.61
CA TYR A 103 12.94 1.66 1.15
C TYR A 103 12.17 2.52 0.16
N ALA A 104 11.99 3.81 0.45
CA ALA A 104 11.32 4.74 -0.46
C ALA A 104 12.02 4.79 -1.83
N THR A 105 13.36 4.88 -1.84
CA THR A 105 14.16 4.95 -3.07
C THR A 105 14.05 3.66 -3.89
N GLU A 106 14.13 2.49 -3.24
CA GLU A 106 14.02 1.21 -3.93
C GLU A 106 12.59 0.94 -4.43
N LEU A 107 11.58 1.32 -3.64
CA LEU A 107 10.18 1.19 -4.01
C LEU A 107 9.83 2.08 -5.20
N GLN A 108 10.39 3.28 -5.28
CA GLN A 108 10.23 4.18 -6.43
C GLN A 108 10.69 3.53 -7.73
N LYS A 109 11.87 2.92 -7.74
CA LYS A 109 12.41 2.23 -8.92
C LYS A 109 11.49 1.07 -9.33
N PHE A 110 11.05 0.28 -8.35
CA PHE A 110 10.16 -0.85 -8.59
C PHE A 110 8.80 -0.43 -9.15
N ILE A 111 8.16 0.58 -8.56
CA ILE A 111 6.86 1.08 -9.02
C ILE A 111 6.95 1.58 -10.46
N LEU A 112 7.99 2.34 -10.80
CA LEU A 112 8.21 2.84 -12.16
C LEU A 112 8.43 1.69 -13.16
N GLU A 113 9.21 0.67 -12.78
CA GLU A 113 9.45 -0.50 -13.62
C GLU A 113 8.16 -1.28 -13.91
N ILE A 114 7.39 -1.58 -12.86
CA ILE A 114 6.14 -2.35 -12.97
C ILE A 114 5.06 -1.55 -13.69
N SER A 115 4.92 -0.25 -13.41
CA SER A 115 3.91 0.58 -14.06
C SER A 115 4.11 0.66 -15.57
N ASN A 116 5.37 0.64 -16.04
CA ASN A 116 5.70 0.61 -17.47
C ASN A 116 5.35 -0.73 -18.15
N GLN A 117 5.21 -1.80 -17.37
CA GLN A 117 4.83 -3.14 -17.87
C GLN A 117 3.32 -3.37 -17.81
N MET A 118 2.60 -2.59 -17.00
CA MET A 118 1.15 -2.69 -16.83
C MET A 118 0.38 -1.94 -17.92
N LYS A 119 -0.84 -2.41 -18.19
CA LYS A 119 -1.78 -1.79 -19.13
C LYS A 119 -2.96 -1.23 -18.36
N PHE A 120 -2.89 0.05 -18.03
CA PHE A 120 -3.96 0.79 -17.39
C PHE A 120 -5.10 1.09 -18.38
N ASN A 121 -6.34 0.98 -17.90
CA ASN A 121 -7.53 1.21 -18.74
C ASN A 121 -7.81 2.71 -18.95
N ASP A 122 -7.47 3.55 -17.97
CA ASP A 122 -7.58 5.01 -18.04
C ASP A 122 -6.23 5.70 -17.80
N LEU A 123 -6.24 7.03 -17.94
CA LEU A 123 -5.14 7.88 -17.51
C LEU A 123 -5.30 8.22 -16.03
N TYR A 124 -4.32 7.84 -15.22
CA TYR A 124 -4.35 7.98 -13.76
C TYR A 124 -3.23 8.88 -13.24
N LYS A 125 -3.53 9.62 -12.17
CA LYS A 125 -2.52 10.17 -11.27
C LYS A 125 -2.53 9.36 -9.98
N ILE A 126 -1.45 8.66 -9.70
CA ILE A 126 -1.32 7.78 -8.54
C ILE A 126 -0.31 8.41 -7.59
N ASN A 127 -0.78 8.86 -6.41
CA ASN A 127 0.08 9.42 -5.37
C ASN A 127 0.20 8.46 -4.19
N PHE A 128 1.32 7.74 -4.11
CA PHE A 128 1.65 6.92 -2.95
C PHE A 128 2.04 7.83 -1.78
N CYS A 129 1.12 8.02 -0.83
CA CYS A 129 1.25 8.99 0.26
C CYS A 129 0.95 8.42 1.65
N PHE A 130 0.53 7.17 1.72
CA PHE A 130 0.30 6.46 2.98
C PHE A 130 1.36 5.38 3.13
N ALA A 131 2.10 5.39 4.23
CA ALA A 131 2.97 4.29 4.59
C ALA A 131 3.14 4.18 6.09
N ALA A 132 3.31 2.96 6.58
CA ALA A 132 3.83 2.69 7.91
C ALA A 132 4.71 1.45 7.90
N HIS A 133 5.76 1.47 8.72
CA HIS A 133 6.73 0.38 8.85
C HIS A 133 7.02 0.09 10.32
N SER A 134 7.30 -1.15 10.65
CA SER A 134 7.83 -1.59 11.94
C SER A 134 9.34 -1.79 11.84
N ASP A 135 10.10 -1.52 12.90
CA ASP A 135 11.57 -1.66 12.86
C ASP A 135 12.01 -3.12 12.65
N ILE A 136 11.24 -4.09 13.15
CA ILE A 136 11.62 -5.52 13.12
C ILE A 136 10.95 -6.26 11.95
N GLY A 137 9.65 -6.05 11.78
CA GLY A 137 8.84 -6.83 10.84
C GLY A 137 8.81 -6.31 9.40
N SER A 138 9.29 -5.08 9.16
CA SER A 138 9.21 -4.49 7.82
C SER A 138 10.47 -4.73 7.02
N ASN A 139 10.27 -4.94 5.72
CA ASN A 139 11.33 -4.97 4.74
C ASN A 139 10.80 -4.50 3.39
N ILE A 140 11.71 -4.10 2.50
CA ILE A 140 11.35 -3.56 1.19
C ILE A 140 10.49 -4.51 0.33
N LYS A 141 10.62 -5.84 0.48
CA LYS A 141 9.84 -6.80 -0.31
C LYS A 141 8.34 -6.71 0.01
N ILE A 142 8.00 -6.45 1.27
CA ILE A 142 6.60 -6.23 1.68
C ILE A 142 6.04 -5.01 0.97
N PHE A 143 6.78 -3.90 0.93
CA PHE A 143 6.29 -2.69 0.28
C PHE A 143 6.19 -2.83 -1.25
N LYS A 144 7.11 -3.57 -1.88
CA LYS A 144 6.98 -3.94 -3.31
C LYS A 144 5.73 -4.78 -3.56
N LEU A 145 5.42 -5.72 -2.66
CA LEU A 145 4.19 -6.52 -2.72
C LEU A 145 2.94 -5.64 -2.67
N LEU A 146 2.88 -4.76 -1.66
CA LEU A 146 1.75 -3.88 -1.45
C LEU A 146 1.57 -2.92 -2.63
N ALA A 147 2.66 -2.40 -3.18
CA ALA A 147 2.61 -1.54 -4.37
C ALA A 147 2.08 -2.30 -5.58
N LEU A 148 2.53 -3.54 -5.81
CA LEU A 148 2.02 -4.38 -6.89
C LEU A 148 0.51 -4.61 -6.76
N LEU A 149 0.04 -4.96 -5.56
CA LEU A 149 -1.39 -5.16 -5.28
C LEU A 149 -2.20 -3.87 -5.51
N ILE A 150 -1.70 -2.71 -5.07
CA ILE A 150 -2.35 -1.43 -5.33
C ILE A 150 -2.47 -1.17 -6.84
N LEU A 151 -1.38 -1.36 -7.59
CA LEU A 151 -1.39 -1.15 -9.04
C LEU A 151 -2.33 -2.13 -9.76
N GLN A 152 -2.37 -3.40 -9.34
CA GLN A 152 -3.31 -4.41 -9.85
C GLN A 152 -4.76 -4.02 -9.55
N TYR A 153 -5.06 -3.54 -8.35
CA TYR A 153 -6.39 -3.03 -8.01
C TYR A 153 -6.77 -1.85 -8.91
N ILE A 154 -5.85 -0.91 -9.14
CA ILE A 154 -6.11 0.24 -10.03
C ILE A 154 -6.38 -0.25 -11.46
N GLN A 155 -5.63 -1.23 -11.93
CA GLN A 155 -5.79 -1.80 -13.28
C GLN A 155 -7.13 -2.51 -13.46
N ASN A 156 -7.53 -3.33 -12.47
CA ASN A 156 -8.68 -4.24 -12.59
C ASN A 156 -9.95 -3.73 -11.90
N SER A 157 -9.86 -2.65 -11.11
CA SER A 157 -10.90 -2.15 -10.19
C SER A 157 -11.30 -3.12 -9.08
N GLU A 158 -10.61 -4.25 -8.95
CA GLU A 158 -10.79 -5.25 -7.90
C GLU A 158 -9.48 -5.99 -7.62
N LEU A 159 -9.34 -6.57 -6.42
CA LEU A 159 -8.29 -7.54 -6.11
C LEU A 159 -8.91 -8.93 -6.14
N THR A 160 -8.35 -9.82 -6.96
CA THR A 160 -8.78 -11.22 -7.01
C THR A 160 -7.98 -12.07 -6.01
N LEU A 161 -8.53 -13.21 -5.62
CA LEU A 161 -7.80 -14.19 -4.81
C LEU A 161 -6.55 -14.72 -5.54
N ASP A 162 -6.57 -14.73 -6.87
CA ASP A 162 -5.42 -15.13 -7.67
C ASP A 162 -4.30 -14.09 -7.62
N ASP A 163 -4.63 -12.79 -7.65
CA ASP A 163 -3.65 -11.72 -7.47
C ASP A 163 -2.91 -11.90 -6.13
N LEU A 164 -3.68 -12.12 -5.07
CA LEU A 164 -3.20 -12.37 -3.70
C LEU A 164 -2.35 -13.65 -3.58
N ASN A 165 -2.77 -14.75 -4.23
CA ASN A 165 -2.04 -16.02 -4.20
C ASN A 165 -0.75 -15.99 -5.03
N GLN A 166 -0.75 -15.28 -6.16
CA GLN A 166 0.46 -15.07 -6.97
C GLN A 166 1.47 -14.21 -6.20
N THR A 167 1.02 -13.20 -5.47
CA THR A 167 1.89 -12.38 -4.62
C THR A 167 2.45 -13.15 -3.42
N GLN A 168 1.70 -14.08 -2.81
CA GLN A 168 2.25 -14.96 -1.75
C GLN A 168 3.50 -15.72 -2.23
N LYS A 169 3.51 -16.22 -3.48
CA LYS A 169 4.68 -16.90 -4.06
C LYS A 169 5.89 -15.97 -4.18
N PHE A 170 5.68 -14.67 -4.45
CA PHE A 170 6.74 -13.66 -4.50
C PHE A 170 7.42 -13.48 -3.14
N LEU A 171 6.66 -13.50 -2.04
CA LEU A 171 7.20 -13.47 -0.68
C LEU A 171 7.98 -14.73 -0.32
N ASP A 172 7.50 -15.90 -0.77
CA ASP A 172 8.07 -17.20 -0.38
C ASP A 172 9.30 -17.62 -1.22
N GLN A 173 9.45 -17.14 -2.45
CA GLN A 173 10.55 -17.53 -3.36
C GLN A 173 11.89 -16.82 -3.10
N ASN A 174 11.94 -15.84 -2.21
CA ASN A 174 13.13 -14.99 -2.01
C ASN A 174 13.64 -15.00 -0.55
N ILE A 175 13.49 -16.14 0.15
CA ILE A 175 13.98 -16.36 1.52
C ILE A 175 14.98 -17.50 1.52
#